data_AF-A0A4Q7V1U5-F1
#
_entry.id   AF-A0A4Q7V1U5-F1
#
_cell.length_a   1.000
_cell.length_b   1.000
_cell.length_c   1.000
_cell.angle_alpha   90.00
_cell.angle_beta   90.00
_cell.angle_gamma   90.00
#
_symmetry.space_group_name_H-M   'P 1'
#
loop_
_entity.id
_entity.type
_entity.pdbx_description
1 polymer ?
#
loop_
_entity_poly.entity_id
_entity_poly.type
_entity_poly.pdbx_seq_one_letter_code
_entity_poly.pdbx_strand_id
1 'polypeptide(L)'
;MRLQRTDITHLWRGFPGLGRAYLAATALAAALGISLLLGGDARASAASFSTMREVGGIRLWGTLLVLGAVALLVSAAIGRRTVMVALFIGALMHGLVALWFFQSAEANPVASYWGAVVFAGVGFWHISQALEYGSK
;
A
#
# COMPACT_ATOMS: atom_id res chain seq x y z
N MET A 1 -11.26 -29.62 -12.11
CA MET A 1 -11.81 -28.62 -11.16
C MET A 1 -11.92 -27.28 -11.91
N ARG A 2 -13.12 -26.84 -12.32
CA ARG A 2 -13.28 -25.49 -12.89
C ARG A 2 -13.20 -24.50 -11.73
N LEU A 3 -12.12 -23.71 -11.68
CA LEU A 3 -12.08 -22.52 -10.85
C LEU A 3 -13.19 -21.59 -11.34
N GLN A 4 -14.34 -21.59 -10.66
CA GLN A 4 -15.35 -20.56 -10.85
C GLN A 4 -14.66 -19.23 -10.53
N ARG A 5 -14.26 -18.48 -11.57
CA ARG A 5 -13.83 -17.10 -11.41
C ARG A 5 -15.00 -16.36 -10.78
N THR A 6 -14.91 -16.11 -9.47
CA THR A 6 -15.85 -15.24 -8.79
C THR A 6 -15.58 -13.85 -9.33
N ASP A 7 -16.42 -13.41 -10.25
CA ASP A 7 -16.34 -12.09 -10.85
C ASP A 7 -16.48 -11.05 -9.74
N ILE A 8 -15.40 -10.31 -9.48
CA ILE A 8 -15.37 -9.32 -8.41
C ILE A 8 -16.34 -8.16 -8.68
N THR A 9 -16.74 -7.96 -9.94
CA THR A 9 -17.70 -6.92 -10.28
C THR A 9 -19.09 -7.21 -9.70
N HIS A 10 -19.46 -8.48 -9.53
CA HIS A 10 -20.69 -8.83 -8.81
C HIS A 10 -20.64 -8.39 -7.35
N LEU A 11 -19.50 -8.58 -6.67
CA LEU A 11 -19.30 -8.10 -5.30
C LEU A 11 -19.35 -6.57 -5.23
N TRP A 12 -18.75 -5.87 -6.18
CA TRP A 12 -18.79 -4.40 -6.21
C TRP A 12 -20.18 -3.84 -6.52
N ARG A 13 -21.01 -4.56 -7.29
CA ARG A 13 -22.42 -4.19 -7.49
C ARG A 13 -23.24 -4.38 -6.22
N GLY A 14 -23.03 -5.48 -5.49
CA GLY A 14 -23.71 -5.74 -4.21
C GLY A 14 -23.20 -4.88 -3.05
N PHE A 15 -21.91 -4.51 -3.07
CA PHE A 15 -21.23 -3.75 -2.03
C PHE A 15 -20.30 -2.69 -2.65
N PRO A 16 -20.86 -1.57 -3.16
CA PRO A 16 -20.07 -0.55 -3.87
C PRO A 16 -19.01 0.12 -3.00
N GLY A 17 -19.16 0.09 -1.68
CA GLY A 17 -18.14 0.53 -0.72
C GLY A 17 -16.82 -0.24 -0.86
N LEU A 18 -16.87 -1.55 -1.12
CA LEU A 18 -15.66 -2.39 -1.29
C LEU A 18 -14.86 -1.98 -2.52
N GLY A 19 -15.54 -1.75 -3.64
CA GLY A 19 -14.90 -1.32 -4.88
C GLY A 19 -14.26 0.05 -4.72
N ARG A 20 -14.97 1.02 -4.12
CA ARG A 20 -14.41 2.36 -3.85
C ARG A 20 -13.20 2.31 -2.93
N ALA A 21 -13.27 1.56 -1.84
CA ALA A 21 -12.18 1.46 -0.87
C ALA A 21 -10.94 0.81 -1.50
N TYR A 22 -11.12 -0.22 -2.31
CA TYR A 22 -10.06 -0.88 -3.07
C TYR A 22 -9.40 0.04 -4.10
N LEU A 23 -10.21 0.79 -4.87
CA LEU A 23 -9.69 1.76 -5.82
C LEU A 23 -8.95 2.91 -5.12
N ALA A 24 -9.44 3.34 -3.95
CA ALA A 24 -8.77 4.36 -3.16
C ALA A 24 -7.42 3.87 -2.61
N ALA A 25 -7.32 2.62 -2.13
CA ALA A 25 -6.05 2.02 -1.72
C ALA A 25 -5.05 1.93 -2.89
N THR A 26 -5.55 1.51 -4.06
CA THR A 26 -4.76 1.46 -5.30
C THR A 26 -4.26 2.85 -5.72
N ALA A 27 -5.15 3.84 -5.71
CA ALA A 27 -4.82 5.22 -6.07
C ALA A 27 -3.84 5.85 -5.10
N LEU A 28 -3.96 5.55 -3.80
CA LEU A 28 -3.01 6.01 -2.77
C LEU A 28 -1.61 5.44 -3.02
N ALA A 29 -1.49 4.13 -3.27
CA ALA A 29 -0.21 3.50 -3.60
C ALA A 29 0.42 4.12 -4.85
N ALA A 30 -0.38 4.33 -5.91
CA ALA A 30 0.09 4.99 -7.13
C ALA A 30 0.53 6.44 -6.86
N ALA A 31 -0.27 7.22 -6.13
CA ALA A 31 0.02 8.62 -5.83
C ALA A 31 1.30 8.76 -4.99
N LEU A 32 1.49 7.91 -3.97
CA LEU A 32 2.71 7.89 -3.17
C LEU A 32 3.92 7.49 -4.02
N GLY A 33 3.81 6.43 -4.81
CA GLY A 33 4.88 5.95 -5.67
C GLY A 33 5.33 6.99 -6.70
N ILE A 34 4.37 7.59 -7.42
CA ILE A 34 4.63 8.67 -8.38
C ILE A 34 5.22 9.89 -7.66
N SER A 35 4.73 10.25 -6.48
CA SER A 35 5.27 11.38 -5.72
C SER A 35 6.74 11.19 -5.33
N LEU A 36 7.15 9.96 -4.98
CA LEU A 36 8.55 9.63 -4.70
C LEU A 36 9.40 9.65 -5.97
N LEU A 37 8.88 9.13 -7.09
CA LEU A 37 9.58 9.14 -8.37
C LEU A 37 9.81 10.56 -8.92
N LEU A 38 8.79 11.41 -8.85
CA LEU A 38 8.86 12.80 -9.33
C LEU A 38 9.60 13.71 -8.36
N GLY A 39 9.47 13.48 -7.06
CA GLY A 39 10.10 14.30 -6.02
C GLY A 39 11.61 14.08 -5.89
N GLY A 40 12.10 12.91 -6.30
CA GLY A 40 13.51 12.53 -6.19
C GLY A 40 14.07 12.66 -4.78
N ASP A 41 15.40 12.77 -4.68
CA ASP A 41 16.09 12.85 -3.39
C ASP A 41 15.79 14.18 -2.64
N ALA A 42 15.38 15.23 -3.36
CA ALA A 42 15.06 16.53 -2.78
C ALA A 42 13.83 16.46 -1.85
N ARG A 43 12.76 15.73 -2.24
CA ARG A 43 11.56 15.56 -1.39
C ARG A 43 11.77 14.59 -0.24
N ALA A 44 12.68 13.65 -0.39
CA ALA A 44 13.05 12.69 0.64
C ALA A 44 14.33 13.10 1.39
N SER A 45 14.66 14.39 1.37
CA SER A 45 15.81 14.94 2.09
C SER A 45 15.62 14.88 3.61
N ALA A 46 14.36 14.91 4.08
CA ALA A 46 13.99 14.88 5.48
C ALA A 46 14.55 13.65 6.23
N ALA A 47 14.91 13.85 7.49
CA ALA A 47 15.49 12.82 8.35
C ALA A 47 14.62 11.56 8.44
N SER A 48 13.30 11.71 8.40
CA SER A 48 12.34 10.60 8.42
C SER A 48 12.45 9.61 7.25
N PHE A 49 13.15 9.97 6.16
CA PHE A 49 13.39 9.09 5.02
C PHE A 49 14.81 8.48 5.00
N SER A 50 15.64 8.67 6.04
CA SER A 50 17.03 8.18 6.08
C SER A 50 17.10 6.67 5.81
N THR A 51 16.36 5.86 6.56
CA THR A 51 16.37 4.39 6.38
C THR A 51 15.93 3.97 4.98
N MET A 52 14.90 4.63 4.44
CA MET A 52 14.41 4.35 3.09
C MET A 52 15.46 4.65 2.01
N ARG A 53 16.25 5.72 2.19
CA ARG A 53 17.38 6.06 1.31
C ARG A 53 18.49 5.02 1.41
N GLU A 54 18.86 4.62 2.62
CA GLU A 54 19.95 3.66 2.87
C GLU A 54 19.65 2.25 2.32
N VAL A 55 18.42 1.77 2.46
CA VAL A 55 18.06 0.38 2.13
C VAL A 55 17.86 0.14 0.63
N GLY A 56 17.74 1.19 -0.19
CA GLY A 56 17.59 1.00 -1.65
C GLY A 56 17.29 2.24 -2.47
N GLY A 57 17.26 3.43 -1.85
CA GLY A 57 17.00 4.68 -2.53
C GLY A 57 15.51 4.91 -2.84
N ILE A 58 15.14 6.18 -2.90
CA ILE A 58 13.74 6.61 -2.99
C ILE A 58 13.06 6.18 -4.30
N ARG A 59 13.85 6.09 -5.37
CA ARG A 59 13.36 5.63 -6.68
C ARG A 59 12.93 4.17 -6.67
N LEU A 60 13.65 3.29 -5.95
CA LEU A 60 13.26 1.89 -5.81
C LEU A 60 11.91 1.79 -5.11
N TRP A 61 11.76 2.47 -3.96
CA TRP A 61 10.51 2.49 -3.20
C TRP A 61 9.34 3.07 -3.98
N GLY A 62 9.56 4.18 -4.70
CA GLY A 62 8.59 4.75 -5.61
C GLY A 62 8.15 3.76 -6.69
N THR A 63 9.10 3.04 -7.29
CA THR A 63 8.83 2.02 -8.31
C THR A 63 8.03 0.84 -7.74
N LEU A 64 8.41 0.34 -6.57
CA LEU A 64 7.71 -0.77 -5.89
C LEU A 64 6.27 -0.40 -5.55
N LEU A 65 6.00 0.83 -5.12
CA LEU A 65 4.64 1.31 -4.85
C LEU A 65 3.79 1.41 -6.12
N VAL A 66 4.35 1.90 -7.22
CA VAL A 66 3.66 1.93 -8.52
C VAL A 66 3.37 0.52 -9.02
N LEU A 67 4.35 -0.39 -8.95
CA LEU A 67 4.17 -1.80 -9.30
C LEU A 67 3.13 -2.47 -8.40
N GLY A 68 3.10 -2.14 -7.10
CA GLY A 68 2.09 -2.59 -6.16
C GLY A 68 0.68 -2.13 -6.53
N ALA A 69 0.53 -0.88 -6.96
CA ALA A 69 -0.74 -0.36 -7.46
C ALA A 69 -1.21 -1.09 -8.74
N VAL A 70 -0.29 -1.35 -9.68
CA VAL A 70 -0.60 -2.15 -10.87
C VAL A 70 -0.98 -3.59 -10.49
N ALA A 71 -0.25 -4.21 -9.57
CA ALA A 71 -0.53 -5.56 -9.08
C ALA A 71 -1.88 -5.65 -8.38
N LEU A 72 -2.25 -4.62 -7.59
CA LEU A 72 -3.61 -4.44 -7.10
C LEU A 72 -4.56 -4.45 -8.30
N LEU A 73 -4.54 -3.47 -9.22
CA LEU A 73 -5.46 -3.44 -10.37
C LEU A 73 -5.62 -4.78 -11.10
N VAL A 74 -4.51 -5.46 -11.40
CA VAL A 74 -4.50 -6.77 -12.06
C VAL A 74 -5.18 -7.86 -11.20
N SER A 75 -5.04 -7.81 -9.88
CA SER A 75 -5.67 -8.77 -8.96
C SER A 75 -7.20 -8.79 -9.07
N ALA A 76 -7.83 -7.64 -9.36
CA ALA A 76 -9.27 -7.55 -9.59
C ALA A 76 -9.72 -8.31 -10.86
N ALA A 77 -8.88 -8.38 -11.89
CA ALA A 77 -9.18 -9.13 -13.11
C ALA A 77 -9.01 -10.65 -12.95
N ILE A 78 -8.27 -11.09 -11.92
CA ILE A 78 -8.02 -12.51 -11.64
C ILE A 78 -9.15 -13.07 -10.77
N GLY A 79 -9.47 -12.37 -9.67
CA GLY A 79 -10.59 -12.72 -8.81
C GLY A 79 -10.37 -12.38 -7.34
N ARG A 80 -11.42 -12.60 -6.56
CA ARG A 80 -11.52 -12.23 -5.14
C ARG A 80 -10.32 -12.68 -4.27
N ARG A 81 -9.90 -13.95 -4.38
CA ARG A 81 -8.79 -14.48 -3.56
C ARG A 81 -7.48 -13.71 -3.82
N THR A 82 -7.22 -13.35 -5.07
CA THR A 82 -6.03 -12.60 -5.45
C THR A 82 -6.09 -11.17 -4.93
N VAL A 83 -7.27 -10.54 -4.93
CA VAL A 83 -7.47 -9.23 -4.29
C VAL A 83 -7.15 -9.27 -2.79
N MET A 84 -7.64 -10.29 -2.07
CA MET A 84 -7.33 -10.44 -0.65
C MET A 84 -5.81 -10.58 -0.41
N VAL A 85 -5.14 -11.42 -1.19
CA VAL A 85 -3.68 -11.61 -1.07
C VAL A 85 -2.94 -10.30 -1.39
N ALA A 86 -3.33 -9.59 -2.46
CA ALA A 86 -2.72 -8.32 -2.82
C ALA A 86 -2.89 -7.25 -1.72
N LEU A 87 -4.06 -7.20 -1.09
CA LEU A 87 -4.31 -6.32 0.06
C LEU A 87 -3.46 -6.69 1.28
N PHE A 88 -3.31 -7.99 1.61
CA PHE A 88 -2.41 -8.42 2.69
C PHE A 88 -0.95 -8.08 2.43
N ILE A 89 -0.48 -8.28 1.19
CA ILE A 89 0.88 -7.87 0.79
C ILE A 89 1.03 -6.35 0.91
N GLY A 90 0.02 -5.59 0.45
CA GLY A 90 -0.04 -4.14 0.62
C GLY A 90 0.07 -3.74 2.10
N ALA A 91 -0.66 -4.40 2.99
CA ALA A 91 -0.59 -4.16 4.42
C ALA A 91 0.80 -4.40 5.00
N LEU A 92 1.45 -5.52 4.62
CA LEU A 92 2.81 -5.84 5.04
C LEU A 92 3.82 -4.78 4.58
N MET A 93 3.70 -4.31 3.33
CA MET A 93 4.58 -3.27 2.80
C MET A 93 4.40 -1.93 3.54
N HIS A 94 3.16 -1.50 3.79
CA HIS A 94 2.93 -0.27 4.56
C HIS A 94 3.35 -0.42 6.02
N GLY A 95 3.19 -1.61 6.62
CA GLY A 95 3.71 -1.92 7.95
C GLY A 95 5.23 -1.84 8.03
N LEU A 96 5.93 -2.37 7.03
CA LEU A 96 7.40 -2.27 6.94
C LEU A 96 7.86 -0.82 6.80
N VAL A 97 7.19 -0.03 5.96
CA VAL A 97 7.48 1.42 5.83
C VAL A 97 7.21 2.14 7.16
N ALA A 98 6.12 1.81 7.86
CA ALA A 98 5.84 2.38 9.17
C ALA A 98 6.95 2.10 10.18
N LEU A 99 7.48 0.87 10.20
CA LEU A 99 8.61 0.49 11.05
C LEU A 99 9.87 1.29 10.74
N TRP A 100 10.14 1.60 9.46
CA TRP A 100 11.29 2.44 9.11
C TRP A 100 11.14 3.89 9.53
N PHE A 101 9.95 4.47 9.38
CA PHE A 101 9.68 5.81 9.91
C PHE A 101 9.83 5.84 11.44
N PHE A 102 9.38 4.79 12.11
CA PHE A 102 9.55 4.64 13.55
C PHE A 102 11.04 4.55 13.93
N GLN A 103 11.81 3.69 13.28
CA GLN A 103 13.25 3.56 13.48
C GLN A 103 14.00 4.87 13.20
N SER A 104 13.62 5.61 12.15
CA SER A 104 14.22 6.91 11.84
C SER A 104 13.95 7.95 12.92
N ALA A 105 12.75 7.94 13.51
CA ALA A 105 12.38 8.82 14.63
C ALA A 105 13.10 8.46 15.94
N GLU A 106 13.26 7.16 16.22
CA GLU A 106 14.06 6.69 17.37
C GLU A 106 15.54 7.08 17.25
N ALA A 107 16.11 6.96 16.05
CA ALA A 107 17.52 7.25 15.80
C ALA A 107 17.83 8.76 15.69
N ASN A 108 16.83 9.60 15.41
CA ASN A 108 17.03 11.03 15.17
C ASN A 108 15.91 11.88 15.78
N PRO A 109 16.20 12.74 16.78
CA PRO A 109 15.18 13.52 17.48
C PRO A 109 14.47 14.57 16.60
N VAL A 110 14.98 14.84 15.39
CA VAL A 110 14.35 15.77 14.43
C VAL A 110 13.39 15.03 13.48
N ALA A 111 13.43 13.71 13.42
CA ALA A 111 12.54 12.91 12.59
C ALA A 111 11.19 12.68 13.30
N SER A 112 10.09 12.83 12.55
CA SER A 112 8.74 12.71 13.10
C SER A 112 8.16 11.29 13.02
N TYR A 113 7.44 10.87 14.07
CA TYR A 113 6.65 9.62 14.10
C TYR A 113 5.38 9.68 13.23
N TRP A 114 4.97 10.84 12.73
CA TRP A 114 3.73 10.96 11.94
C TRP A 114 3.71 10.05 10.72
N GLY A 115 4.86 9.86 10.06
CA GLY A 115 4.97 8.89 8.97
C GLY A 115 4.62 7.47 9.41
N ALA A 116 5.16 7.02 10.55
CA ALA A 116 4.88 5.69 11.09
C ALA A 116 3.39 5.50 11.38
N VAL A 117 2.75 6.48 12.03
CA VAL A 117 1.31 6.44 12.34
C VAL A 117 0.47 6.37 11.07
N VAL A 118 0.76 7.21 10.08
CA VAL A 118 0.02 7.23 8.80
C VAL A 118 0.17 5.91 8.06
N PHE A 119 1.39 5.41 7.89
CA PHE A 119 1.64 4.16 7.16
C PHE A 119 1.07 2.93 7.91
N ALA A 120 1.12 2.90 9.24
CA ALA A 120 0.46 1.86 10.04
C ALA A 120 -1.07 1.88 9.86
N GLY A 121 -1.67 3.07 9.87
CA GLY A 121 -3.11 3.25 9.61
C GLY A 121 -3.52 2.78 8.21
N VAL A 122 -2.71 3.09 7.18
CA VAL A 122 -2.93 2.60 5.81
C VAL A 122 -2.79 1.08 5.76
N GLY A 123 -1.81 0.50 6.46
CA GLY A 123 -1.65 -0.96 6.56
C GLY A 123 -2.87 -1.63 7.19
N PHE A 124 -3.37 -1.08 8.30
CA PHE A 124 -4.60 -1.56 8.94
C PHE A 124 -5.80 -1.48 8.00
N TRP A 125 -5.96 -0.38 7.26
CA TRP A 125 -7.04 -0.23 6.29
C TRP A 125 -7.01 -1.33 5.21
N HIS A 126 -5.82 -1.71 4.72
CA HIS A 126 -5.68 -2.83 3.78
C HIS A 126 -6.13 -4.17 4.40
N ILE A 127 -5.77 -4.43 5.67
CA ILE A 127 -6.21 -5.63 6.39
C ILE A 127 -7.72 -5.65 6.54
N SER A 128 -8.32 -4.55 7.00
CA SER A 128 -9.77 -4.44 7.15
C SER A 128 -10.49 -4.74 5.84
N GLN A 129 -10.02 -4.18 4.72
CA GLN A 129 -10.58 -4.49 3.40
C GLN A 129 -10.39 -5.96 3.04
N ALA A 130 -9.20 -6.54 3.23
CA ALA A 130 -8.94 -7.94 2.92
C ALA A 130 -9.89 -8.88 3.69
N LEU A 131 -10.15 -8.58 4.96
CA LEU A 131 -11.09 -9.31 5.80
C LEU A 131 -12.53 -9.13 5.33
N GLU A 132 -12.93 -7.92 4.93
CA GLU A 132 -14.26 -7.68 4.36
C GLU A 132 -14.45 -8.49 3.07
N TYR A 133 -13.47 -8.48 2.17
CA TYR A 133 -13.46 -9.36 1.00
C TYR A 133 -13.48 -10.84 1.39
N GLY A 134 -12.92 -11.25 2.53
CA GLY A 134 -13.00 -12.62 3.04
C GLY A 134 -14.37 -13.00 3.61
N SER A 135 -15.16 -12.03 4.06
CA SER A 135 -16.44 -12.27 4.76
C SER A 135 -17.68 -12.29 3.85
N LYS A 136 -17.59 -11.72 2.65
CA LYS A 136 -18.70 -11.66 1.67
C LYS A 136 -18.77 -12.88 0.76
#